data_AF-A0A349TM37-F1
#
_entry.id   AF-A0A349TM37-F1
#
_cell.length_a   1.000
_cell.length_b   1.000
_cell.length_c   1.000
_cell.angle_alpha   90.00
_cell.angle_beta   90.00
_cell.angle_gamma   90.00
#
_symmetry.space_group_name_H-M   'P 1'
#
loop_
_entity.id
_entity.type
_entity.pdbx_description
1 polymer ?
#
loop_
_entity_poly.entity_id
_entity_poly.type
_entity_poly.pdbx_seq_one_letter_code
_entity_poly.pdbx_strand_id
1 'polypeptide(L)'
;MLSYILKRLAQGILTVWFIATATFFAMHNVPGDPLTNDRAMTDITRANLEAKYGLDQPITTQYLIFLRNLSRGDFGISFVQENREVNDIIREHFPVSAILGVLAVIFAATGGVLFGALTALYRNRFPDYL
;
A
#
# COMPACT_ATOMS: atom_id res chain seq x y z
N MET A 1 -27.87 9.05 1.26
CA MET A 1 -26.57 9.03 1.97
C MET A 1 -26.04 7.61 2.18
N LEU A 2 -26.78 6.68 2.80
CA LEU A 2 -26.29 5.30 3.04
C LEU A 2 -25.88 4.55 1.76
N SER A 3 -26.72 4.55 0.72
CA SER A 3 -26.38 3.94 -0.59
C SER A 3 -25.11 4.53 -1.22
N TYR A 4 -24.88 5.83 -1.03
CA TYR A 4 -23.69 6.52 -1.53
C TYR A 4 -22.44 6.11 -0.75
N ILE A 5 -22.52 6.03 0.58
CA ILE A 5 -21.42 5.55 1.43
C ILE A 5 -21.06 4.11 1.06
N LEU A 6 -22.05 3.24 0.90
CA LEU A 6 -21.83 1.84 0.50
C LEU A 6 -21.17 1.73 -0.88
N LYS A 7 -21.64 2.50 -1.87
CA LYS A 7 -20.99 2.55 -3.20
C LYS A 7 -19.53 2.98 -3.10
N ARG A 8 -19.25 4.00 -2.28
CA ARG A 8 -17.90 4.55 -2.13
C ARG A 8 -16.96 3.60 -1.38
N LEU A 9 -17.45 2.91 -0.35
CA LEU A 9 -16.71 1.85 0.33
C LEU A 9 -16.42 0.66 -0.60
N ALA A 10 -17.41 0.23 -1.39
CA ALA A 10 -17.22 -0.84 -2.37
C ALA A 10 -16.17 -0.47 -3.43
N GLN A 11 -16.21 0.76 -3.95
CA GLN A 11 -15.17 1.29 -4.85
C GLN A 11 -13.80 1.29 -4.18
N GLY A 12 -13.70 1.72 -2.91
CA GLY A 12 -12.45 1.70 -2.15
C GLY A 12 -11.87 0.30 -1.99
N ILE A 13 -12.70 -0.68 -1.61
CA ILE A 13 -12.31 -2.09 -1.50
C ILE A 13 -11.82 -2.63 -2.85
N LEU A 14 -12.53 -2.33 -3.94
CA LEU A 14 -12.15 -2.76 -5.28
C LEU A 14 -10.79 -2.18 -5.70
N THR A 15 -10.56 -0.88 -5.43
CA THR A 15 -9.28 -0.22 -5.70
C THR A 15 -8.13 -0.85 -4.91
N VAL A 16 -8.33 -1.08 -3.61
CA VAL A 16 -7.30 -1.72 -2.76
C VAL A 16 -7.03 -3.15 -3.24
N TRP A 17 -8.07 -3.91 -3.57
CA TRP A 17 -7.91 -5.26 -4.10
C TRP A 17 -7.15 -5.27 -5.43
N PHE A 18 -7.44 -4.34 -6.33
CA PHE A 18 -6.73 -4.21 -7.60
C PHE A 18 -5.25 -3.89 -7.39
N ILE A 19 -4.94 -2.91 -6.54
CA ILE A 19 -3.55 -2.53 -6.22
C ILE A 19 -2.83 -3.71 -5.54
N ALA A 20 -3.44 -4.36 -4.55
CA ALA A 20 -2.84 -5.49 -3.86
C ALA A 20 -2.54 -6.66 -4.83
N THR A 21 -3.45 -6.94 -5.75
CA THR A 21 -3.27 -7.97 -6.78
C THR A 21 -2.16 -7.58 -7.76
N ALA A 22 -2.15 -6.34 -8.24
CA ALA A 22 -1.10 -5.83 -9.11
C ALA A 22 0.27 -5.91 -8.43
N THR A 23 0.38 -5.52 -7.16
CA THR A 23 1.61 -5.60 -6.38
C THR A 23 2.06 -7.05 -6.18
N PHE A 24 1.14 -7.98 -5.89
CA PHE A 24 1.47 -9.40 -5.75
C PHE A 24 2.13 -9.94 -7.03
N PHE A 25 1.50 -9.71 -8.19
CA PHE A 25 2.07 -10.16 -9.46
C PHE A 25 3.35 -9.40 -9.81
N ALA A 26 3.42 -8.09 -9.55
CA ALA A 26 4.63 -7.32 -9.78
C ALA A 26 5.82 -7.90 -8.99
N MET A 27 5.63 -8.20 -7.70
CA MET A 27 6.64 -8.83 -6.86
C MET A 27 7.05 -10.22 -7.36
N HIS A 28 6.09 -11.03 -7.82
CA HIS A 28 6.37 -12.36 -8.37
C HIS A 28 7.12 -12.32 -9.72
N ASN A 29 7.06 -11.20 -10.43
CA ASN A 29 7.82 -10.97 -11.67
C ASN A 29 9.19 -10.31 -11.45
N VAL A 30 9.50 -9.86 -10.23
CA VAL A 30 10.82 -9.31 -9.93
C VAL A 30 11.85 -10.43 -10.07
N PRO A 31 12.88 -10.27 -10.93
CA PRO A 31 13.92 -11.27 -11.07
C PRO A 31 14.79 -11.30 -9.82
N GLY A 32 14.88 -12.46 -9.18
CA GLY A 32 15.65 -12.68 -7.96
C GLY A 32 14.90 -13.59 -7.00
N ASP A 33 15.61 -14.49 -6.31
CA ASP A 33 14.99 -15.27 -5.25
C ASP A 33 15.11 -14.50 -3.92
N PRO A 34 13.98 -14.22 -3.23
CA PRO A 34 13.99 -13.50 -1.96
C PRO A 34 14.83 -14.19 -0.87
N LEU A 35 15.15 -15.48 -1.05
CA LEU A 35 15.98 -16.28 -0.17
C LEU A 35 17.47 -16.36 -0.59
N THR A 36 17.89 -15.69 -1.68
CA THR A 36 19.26 -15.83 -2.23
C THR A 36 20.33 -15.04 -1.47
N ASN A 37 19.95 -13.98 -0.74
CA ASN A 37 20.93 -13.13 -0.05
C ASN A 37 21.59 -13.82 1.16
N ASP A 38 20.96 -14.86 1.67
CA ASP A 38 21.48 -15.66 2.78
C ASP A 38 22.44 -16.73 2.23
N ARG A 39 23.64 -16.31 1.81
CA ARG A 39 24.71 -17.16 1.23
C ARG A 39 25.14 -18.34 2.14
N ALA A 40 24.63 -18.43 3.36
CA ALA A 40 24.89 -19.48 4.33
C ALA A 40 23.67 -20.40 4.60
N MET A 41 22.61 -20.31 3.79
CA MET A 41 21.42 -21.12 4.03
C MET A 41 21.60 -22.55 3.54
N THR A 42 21.55 -23.51 4.46
CA THR A 42 21.49 -24.94 4.12
C THR A 42 20.18 -25.26 3.40
N ASP A 43 20.20 -26.27 2.51
CA ASP A 43 19.01 -26.70 1.74
C ASP A 43 17.79 -26.99 2.64
N ILE A 44 18.04 -27.50 3.85
CA ILE A 44 17.01 -27.77 4.86
C ILE A 44 16.37 -26.47 5.38
N THR A 45 17.17 -25.44 5.63
CA THR A 45 16.68 -24.15 6.11
C THR A 45 15.88 -23.43 5.03
N ARG A 46 16.33 -23.53 3.77
CA ARG A 46 15.60 -23.04 2.60
C ARG A 46 14.23 -23.71 2.47
N ALA A 47 14.17 -25.03 2.49
CA ALA A 47 12.90 -25.76 2.38
C ALA A 47 11.92 -25.41 3.51
N ASN A 48 12.43 -25.21 4.74
CA ASN A 48 11.61 -24.78 5.87
C ASN A 48 11.06 -23.36 5.70
N LEU A 49 11.85 -22.44 5.13
CA LEU A 49 11.40 -21.07 4.86
C LEU A 49 10.41 -21.01 3.70
N GLU A 50 10.65 -21.78 2.64
CA GLU A 50 9.73 -21.91 1.51
C GLU A 50 8.37 -22.42 2.00
N ALA A 51 8.35 -23.50 2.80
CA ALA A 51 7.12 -24.03 3.41
C ALA A 51 6.46 -23.05 4.40
N LYS A 52 7.26 -22.30 5.18
CA LYS A 52 6.74 -21.30 6.13
C LYS A 52 6.04 -20.13 5.43
N TYR A 53 6.59 -19.67 4.31
CA TYR A 53 6.02 -18.57 3.52
C TYR A 53 5.09 -19.03 2.40
N GLY A 54 4.90 -20.35 2.24
CA GLY A 54 4.07 -20.95 1.20
C GLY A 54 4.64 -20.79 -0.22
N LEU A 55 5.94 -20.49 -0.34
CA LEU A 55 6.62 -20.31 -1.63
C LEU A 55 6.71 -21.64 -2.41
N ASP A 56 6.56 -22.77 -1.73
CA ASP A 56 6.47 -24.11 -2.28
C ASP A 56 5.10 -24.42 -2.92
N GLN A 57 4.07 -23.59 -2.67
CA GLN A 57 2.71 -23.84 -3.12
C GLN A 57 2.43 -23.25 -4.52
N PRO A 58 1.40 -23.75 -5.23
CA PRO A 58 0.94 -23.14 -6.48
C PRO A 58 0.61 -21.66 -6.31
N ILE A 59 0.86 -20.85 -7.34
CA ILE A 59 0.70 -19.39 -7.30
C ILE A 59 -0.71 -18.94 -6.86
N THR A 60 -1.73 -19.71 -7.23
CA THR A 60 -3.12 -19.47 -6.82
C THR A 60 -3.28 -19.58 -5.30
N THR A 61 -2.64 -20.57 -4.68
CA THR A 61 -2.69 -20.76 -3.22
C THR A 61 -1.90 -19.67 -2.51
N GLN A 62 -0.72 -19.30 -3.04
CA GLN A 62 0.06 -18.16 -2.53
C GLN A 62 -0.75 -16.87 -2.53
N TYR A 63 -1.47 -16.60 -3.61
CA TYR A 63 -2.34 -15.43 -3.72
C TYR A 63 -3.51 -15.45 -2.72
N LEU A 64 -4.15 -16.61 -2.52
CA LEU A 64 -5.22 -16.74 -1.52
C LEU A 64 -4.71 -16.56 -0.09
N ILE A 65 -3.53 -17.10 0.24
CA ILE A 65 -2.86 -16.89 1.53
C ILE A 65 -2.55 -15.41 1.72
N PHE A 66 -2.00 -14.76 0.70
CA PHE A 66 -1.70 -13.33 0.71
C PHE A 66 -2.95 -12.48 0.99
N LEU A 67 -4.04 -12.70 0.24
CA LEU A 67 -5.30 -11.98 0.46
C LEU A 67 -5.89 -12.24 1.86
N ARG A 68 -5.81 -13.47 2.35
CA ARG A 68 -6.28 -13.83 3.69
C ARG A 68 -5.50 -13.10 4.77
N ASN A 69 -4.18 -13.08 4.68
CA ASN A 69 -3.33 -12.38 5.64
C ASN A 69 -3.56 -10.86 5.59
N LEU A 70 -3.64 -10.30 4.37
CA LEU A 70 -3.97 -8.89 4.15
C LEU A 70 -5.31 -8.50 4.79
N SER A 71 -6.34 -9.34 4.66
CA SER A 71 -7.66 -9.09 5.28
C SER A 71 -7.64 -9.12 6.81
N ARG A 72 -6.63 -9.78 7.41
CA ARG A 72 -6.40 -9.82 8.87
C ARG A 72 -5.46 -8.71 9.34
N GLY A 73 -4.95 -7.90 8.42
CA GLY A 73 -3.94 -6.88 8.70
C GLY A 73 -2.54 -7.47 8.97
N ASP A 74 -2.28 -8.69 8.51
CA ASP A 74 -0.96 -9.31 8.55
C ASP A 74 -0.28 -9.10 7.20
N PHE A 75 0.75 -8.24 7.18
CA PHE A 75 1.52 -7.91 5.99
C PHE A 75 2.80 -8.77 5.86
N GLY A 76 3.04 -9.69 6.79
CA GLY A 76 4.19 -10.58 6.81
C GLY A 76 5.50 -9.88 7.15
N ILE A 77 6.59 -10.56 6.81
CA ILE A 77 7.96 -10.05 7.00
C ILE A 77 8.42 -9.27 5.78
N SER A 78 9.32 -8.34 6.01
CA SER A 78 9.98 -7.59 4.95
C SER A 78 11.07 -8.45 4.29
N PHE A 79 11.06 -8.51 2.95
CA PHE A 79 12.11 -9.16 2.16
C PHE A 79 13.38 -8.30 1.99
N VAL A 80 13.33 -7.02 2.39
CA VAL A 80 14.47 -6.08 2.25
C VAL A 80 15.17 -5.87 3.58
N GLN A 81 14.40 -5.58 4.64
CA GLN A 81 14.83 -5.56 6.03
C GLN A 81 14.60 -6.95 6.64
N GLU A 82 15.67 -7.75 6.76
CA GLU A 82 15.62 -9.09 7.33
C GLU A 82 15.08 -9.07 8.77
N ASN A 83 14.32 -10.11 9.13
CA ASN A 83 13.74 -10.34 10.46
C ASN A 83 12.85 -9.20 11.01
N ARG A 84 12.28 -8.37 10.12
CA ARG A 84 11.37 -7.30 10.52
C ARG A 84 9.97 -7.49 9.94
N GLU A 85 8.96 -7.37 10.80
CA GLU A 85 7.56 -7.37 10.36
C GLU A 85 7.22 -6.07 9.64
N VAL A 86 6.51 -6.17 8.52
CA VAL A 86 6.04 -5.00 7.75
C VAL A 86 5.12 -4.14 8.62
N ASN A 87 4.34 -4.76 9.50
CA ASN A 87 3.49 -4.08 10.46
C ASN A 87 4.26 -3.12 11.38
N ASP A 88 5.45 -3.50 11.83
CA ASP A 88 6.29 -2.65 12.68
C ASP A 88 6.87 -1.48 11.90
N ILE A 89 7.31 -1.73 10.67
CA ILE A 89 7.78 -0.68 9.75
C ILE A 89 6.67 0.35 9.53
N ILE A 90 5.45 -0.11 9.25
CA ILE A 90 4.28 0.76 9.07
C ILE A 90 4.02 1.54 10.37
N ARG A 91 3.99 0.89 11.53
CA ARG A 91 3.73 1.57 12.81
C ARG A 91 4.74 2.66 13.13
N GLU A 92 6.01 2.44 12.80
CA GLU A 92 7.07 3.41 13.03
C GLU A 92 6.94 4.63 12.10
N HIS A 93 6.66 4.42 10.81
CA HIS A 93 6.70 5.49 9.80
C HIS A 93 5.34 6.16 9.54
N PHE A 94 4.24 5.46 9.84
CA PHE A 94 2.88 5.95 9.58
C PHE A 94 2.58 7.26 10.31
N PRO A 95 2.93 7.47 11.59
CA PRO A 95 2.64 8.73 12.28
C PRO A 95 3.28 9.95 11.60
N VAL A 96 4.52 9.82 11.13
CA VAL A 96 5.23 10.87 10.40
C VAL A 96 4.52 11.19 9.09
N SER A 97 4.16 10.14 8.33
CA SER A 97 3.44 10.28 7.07
C SER A 97 2.05 10.88 7.27
N ALA A 98 1.36 10.51 8.34
CA ALA A 98 0.05 11.05 8.69
C ALA A 98 0.13 12.55 9.03
N ILE A 99 1.13 12.97 9.80
CA ILE A 99 1.36 14.40 10.11
C ILE A 99 1.58 15.19 8.82
N LEU A 100 2.48 14.71 7.95
CA LEU A 100 2.75 15.35 6.66
C LEU A 100 1.50 15.41 5.78
N GLY A 101 0.72 14.33 5.73
CA GLY A 101 -0.53 14.27 4.98
C GLY A 101 -1.57 15.27 5.49
N VAL A 102 -1.74 15.37 6.83
CA VAL A 102 -2.66 16.33 7.44
C VAL A 102 -2.23 17.76 7.13
N LEU A 103 -0.93 18.08 7.26
CA LEU A 103 -0.41 19.40 6.90
C LEU A 103 -0.65 19.71 5.43
N ALA A 104 -0.37 18.76 4.53
CA ALA A 104 -0.62 18.93 3.09
C ALA A 104 -2.11 19.21 2.80
N VAL A 105 -3.03 18.51 3.45
CA VAL A 105 -4.47 18.76 3.31
C VAL A 105 -4.84 20.15 3.81
N ILE A 106 -4.31 20.59 4.95
CA ILE A 106 -4.57 21.94 5.49
C ILE A 106 -4.06 23.01 4.51
N PHE A 107 -2.84 22.86 4.01
CA PHE A 107 -2.27 23.80 3.03
C PHE A 107 -3.07 23.81 1.72
N ALA A 108 -3.39 22.64 1.17
CA ALA A 108 -4.15 22.51 -0.07
C ALA A 108 -5.58 23.03 0.09
N ALA A 109 -6.25 22.77 1.21
CA ALA A 109 -7.59 23.27 1.48
C ALA A 109 -7.59 24.79 1.66
N THR A 110 -6.65 25.33 2.45
CA THR A 110 -6.55 26.78 2.67
C THR A 110 -6.24 27.50 1.35
N GLY A 111 -5.22 27.03 0.62
CA GLY A 111 -4.87 27.57 -0.69
C GLY A 111 -6.02 27.44 -1.69
N GLY A 112 -6.60 26.24 -1.83
CA GLY A 112 -7.69 25.97 -2.76
C GLY A 112 -8.94 26.80 -2.48
N VAL A 113 -9.30 27.01 -1.21
CA VAL A 113 -10.42 27.88 -0.83
C VAL A 113 -10.10 29.35 -1.12
N LEU A 114 -8.90 29.82 -0.81
CA LEU A 114 -8.50 31.21 -1.09
C LEU A 114 -8.46 31.50 -2.59
N PHE A 115 -7.80 30.66 -3.38
CA PHE A 115 -7.74 30.82 -4.83
C PHE A 115 -9.13 30.62 -5.46
N GLY A 116 -9.90 29.63 -5.00
CA GLY A 116 -11.28 29.43 -5.46
C GLY A 116 -12.20 30.61 -5.16
N ALA A 117 -12.01 31.29 -4.02
CA ALA A 117 -12.74 32.51 -3.69
C ALA A 117 -12.29 33.70 -4.55
N LEU A 118 -10.97 33.84 -4.78
CA LEU A 118 -10.41 34.91 -5.62
C LEU A 118 -10.88 34.79 -7.07
N THR A 119 -10.82 33.59 -7.67
CA THR A 119 -11.32 33.37 -9.04
C THR A 119 -12.82 33.65 -9.14
N ALA A 120 -13.60 33.26 -8.13
CA ALA A 120 -15.03 33.55 -8.08
C ALA A 120 -15.35 35.05 -7.98
N LEU A 121 -14.59 35.82 -7.19
CA LEU A 121 -14.76 37.27 -7.03
C LEU A 121 -14.27 38.06 -8.25
N TYR A 122 -13.16 37.65 -8.85
CA TYR A 122 -12.53 38.31 -10.00
C TYR A 122 -12.84 37.61 -11.33
N ARG A 123 -14.08 37.09 -11.46
CA ARG A 123 -14.55 36.40 -12.65
C ARG A 123 -14.33 37.23 -13.92
N ASN A 124 -13.77 36.63 -14.97
CA ASN A 124 -13.34 37.26 -16.23
C ASN A 124 -12.22 38.32 -16.11
N ARG A 125 -11.47 38.36 -15.00
CA ARG A 125 -10.26 39.19 -14.85
C ARG A 125 -9.03 38.30 -14.76
N PHE A 126 -7.84 38.90 -14.81
CA PHE A 126 -6.55 38.19 -14.82
C PHE A 126 -6.41 37.06 -13.77
N PRO A 127 -6.89 37.20 -12.51
CA PRO A 127 -6.82 36.11 -11.52
C PRO A 127 -7.71 34.88 -11.81
N ASP A 128 -8.64 34.95 -12.76
CA ASP A 128 -9.54 33.85 -13.17
C ASP A 128 -8.93 33.00 -14.31
N TYR A 129 -7.98 33.56 -15.06
CA TYR A 129 -7.33 32.88 -16.20
C TYR A 129 -6.00 32.20 -15.85
N LEU A 130 -5.50 32.42 -14.64
CA LEU A 130 -4.26 31.85 -14.09
C LEU A 130 -4.57 30.66 -13.19
#